data_AF-A0A8S1GQJ5-F1
#
_entry.id   AF-A0A8S1GQJ5-F1
#
_cell.length_a   1.000
_cell.length_b   1.000
_cell.length_c   1.000
_cell.angle_alpha   90.00
_cell.angle_beta   90.00
_cell.angle_gamma   90.00
#
_symmetry.space_group_name_H-M   'P 1'
#
loop_
_entity.id
_entity.type
_entity.pdbx_description
1 polymer ?
#
loop_
_entity_poly.entity_id
_entity_poly.type
_entity_poly.pdbx_seq_one_letter_code
_entity_poly.pdbx_strand_id
1 'polypeptide(L)'
;MSENGKVAVKEEVEDEEYMDSESVNEQPQTGLEAKFLPFILAENRQRMKPTTDFTPISRKRGDMRRTSGKKNLTDNDKRAIVVGRQNGLTMMELAGMFGVTEACISQFLKRWKARDGSTKSQRTGRPRFSDRNGDRNILKTPRTNPRLTAPAIRREVFSNSPSPPSVSTVKRRLNAAGIMGRRAVKKPLISEKNRVARVKWAKEHLNWTRQDWNKILSSDESKFLLFKSDGIQ
;
A
#
# COMPACT_ATOMS: atom_id res chain seq x y z
N MET A 1 -19.74 18.44 -62.60
CA MET A 1 -18.88 19.47 -63.21
C MET A 1 -17.82 19.85 -62.21
N SER A 2 -16.55 19.74 -62.64
CA SER A 2 -15.31 20.31 -62.08
C SER A 2 -15.02 20.09 -60.59
N GLU A 3 -14.12 19.20 -60.20
CA GLU A 3 -12.64 19.18 -60.39
C GLU A 3 -11.86 20.24 -59.60
N ASN A 4 -10.71 19.75 -59.11
CA ASN A 4 -9.51 20.43 -58.62
C ASN A 4 -9.51 20.73 -57.11
N GLY A 5 -8.65 20.15 -56.27
CA GLY A 5 -7.49 19.30 -56.53
C GLY A 5 -6.30 19.73 -55.68
N LYS A 6 -5.70 18.76 -54.97
CA LYS A 6 -4.30 18.70 -54.47
C LYS A 6 -3.89 19.81 -53.48
N VAL A 7 -3.06 19.57 -52.47
CA VAL A 7 -1.71 18.99 -52.53
C VAL A 7 -1.36 18.42 -51.16
N ALA A 8 -0.77 17.23 -51.18
CA ALA A 8 -0.08 16.62 -50.05
C ALA A 8 1.24 17.35 -49.79
N VAL A 9 1.56 17.62 -48.53
CA VAL A 9 2.95 17.81 -48.10
C VAL A 9 3.26 16.67 -47.15
N LYS A 10 4.03 15.72 -47.67
CA LYS A 10 4.89 14.83 -46.88
C LYS A 10 5.99 15.70 -46.28
N GLU A 11 6.27 15.52 -45.01
CA GLU A 11 7.54 15.90 -44.41
C GLU A 11 8.12 14.63 -43.78
N GLU A 12 8.95 13.96 -44.57
CA GLU A 12 9.91 12.93 -44.16
C GLU A 12 11.21 13.69 -43.84
N VAL A 13 11.59 13.81 -42.57
CA VAL A 13 12.93 14.23 -42.10
C VAL A 13 13.01 13.80 -40.62
N GLU A 14 13.99 13.10 -40.05
CA GLU A 14 15.18 12.36 -40.50
C GLU A 14 15.50 11.43 -39.30
N ASP A 15 15.77 10.16 -39.59
CA ASP A 15 16.49 9.28 -38.68
C ASP A 15 17.96 9.71 -38.69
N GLU A 16 18.41 10.45 -37.66
CA GLU A 16 19.84 10.54 -37.34
C GLU A 16 20.15 9.64 -36.13
N GLU A 17 20.58 8.43 -36.48
CA GLU A 17 21.43 7.57 -35.68
C GLU A 17 22.83 8.20 -35.59
N TYR A 18 23.18 8.76 -34.42
CA TYR A 18 24.57 9.08 -34.07
C TYR A 18 24.99 8.27 -32.83
N MET A 19 25.78 7.23 -33.10
CA MET A 19 26.53 6.43 -32.14
C MET A 19 27.74 7.22 -31.64
N ASP A 20 27.95 7.31 -30.32
CA ASP A 20 29.00 6.55 -29.61
C ASP A 20 29.40 7.15 -28.26
N SER A 21 29.62 6.23 -27.31
CA SER A 21 30.55 6.31 -26.17
C SER A 21 30.27 7.32 -25.05
N GLU A 22 29.57 6.86 -24.00
CA GLU A 22 30.09 7.02 -22.64
C GLU A 22 29.66 5.83 -21.77
N SER A 23 30.58 4.88 -21.65
CA SER A 23 30.50 3.77 -20.72
C SER A 23 30.61 4.28 -19.28
N VAL A 24 29.50 4.64 -18.66
CA VAL A 24 29.47 4.78 -17.20
C VAL A 24 29.26 3.38 -16.61
N ASN A 25 30.40 2.72 -16.44
CA ASN A 25 30.56 1.56 -15.58
C ASN A 25 30.25 1.98 -14.14
N GLU A 26 28.97 2.02 -13.76
CA GLU A 26 28.56 2.13 -12.37
C GLU A 26 28.87 0.81 -11.66
N GLN A 27 30.13 0.73 -11.23
CA GLN A 27 30.59 -0.19 -10.22
C GLN A 27 29.59 -0.18 -9.04
N PRO A 28 29.14 -1.34 -8.53
CA PRO A 28 28.35 -1.37 -7.31
C PRO A 28 29.17 -0.70 -6.21
N GLN A 29 28.58 0.26 -5.50
CA GLN A 29 29.28 0.99 -4.44
C GLN A 29 29.71 0.06 -3.30
N THR A 30 30.87 -0.54 -3.47
CA THR A 30 31.63 -1.39 -2.54
C THR A 30 32.36 -0.56 -1.47
N GLY A 31 31.77 0.54 -1.02
CA GLY A 31 32.43 1.52 -0.13
C GLY A 31 31.85 1.62 1.28
N LEU A 32 30.60 1.21 1.50
CA LEU A 32 29.89 1.41 2.77
C LEU A 32 29.60 0.11 3.53
N GLU A 33 29.64 -1.06 2.87
CA GLU A 33 29.48 -2.37 3.54
C GLU A 33 30.73 -2.82 4.33
N ALA A 34 31.92 -2.37 3.95
CA ALA A 34 33.17 -2.74 4.62
C ALA A 34 33.39 -2.04 5.97
N LYS A 35 32.64 -0.98 6.28
CA LYS A 35 32.77 -0.21 7.53
C LYS A 35 31.77 -0.60 8.62
N PHE A 36 30.76 -1.40 8.29
CA PHE A 36 29.78 -1.91 9.26
C PHE A 36 30.19 -3.25 9.90
N LEU A 37 31.19 -3.94 9.32
CA LEU A 37 31.74 -5.20 9.84
C LEU A 37 32.42 -5.08 11.21
N PRO A 38 33.19 -4.02 11.54
CA PRO A 38 33.81 -3.92 12.86
C PRO A 38 32.82 -3.60 13.98
N PHE A 39 31.73 -2.87 13.69
CA PHE A 39 30.80 -2.38 14.73
C PHE A 39 29.84 -3.48 15.20
N ILE A 40 29.29 -4.29 14.29
CA ILE A 40 28.37 -5.39 14.64
C ILE A 40 29.10 -6.59 15.27
N LEU A 41 30.39 -6.80 14.93
CA LEU A 41 31.25 -7.76 15.63
C LEU A 41 31.71 -7.25 17.01
N ALA A 42 31.82 -5.93 17.22
CA ALA A 42 32.23 -5.34 18.49
C ALA A 42 31.11 -5.31 19.54
N GLU A 43 29.84 -5.13 19.15
CA GLU A 43 28.73 -5.04 20.12
C GLU A 43 28.32 -6.40 20.70
N ASN A 44 28.62 -7.50 20.00
CA ASN A 44 28.49 -8.86 20.54
C ASN A 44 29.68 -9.28 21.43
N ARG A 45 30.69 -8.42 21.59
CA ARG A 45 31.91 -8.70 22.37
C ARG A 45 31.65 -8.73 23.88
N GLN A 46 30.60 -8.07 24.38
CA GLN A 46 30.26 -8.09 25.81
C GLN A 46 29.61 -9.41 26.29
N ARG A 47 29.43 -10.39 25.40
CA ARG A 47 29.06 -11.78 25.78
C ARG A 47 30.19 -12.80 25.59
N MET A 48 31.40 -12.37 25.21
CA MET A 48 32.52 -13.27 24.92
C MET A 48 33.65 -13.03 25.91
N LYS A 49 33.85 -13.97 26.85
CA LYS A 49 35.13 -14.05 27.59
C LYS A 49 36.22 -14.50 26.60
N PRO A 50 37.45 -13.96 26.67
CA PRO A 50 38.52 -14.36 25.78
C PRO A 50 39.09 -15.69 26.28
N THR A 51 38.73 -16.79 25.65
CA THR A 51 39.55 -18.00 25.73
C THR A 51 40.55 -17.94 24.59
N THR A 52 41.79 -17.69 24.99
CA THR A 52 43.00 -17.99 24.25
C THR A 52 42.96 -19.43 23.73
N ASP A 53 43.61 -19.64 22.59
CA ASP A 53 43.85 -20.91 21.89
C ASP A 53 42.79 -21.29 20.84
N PHE A 54 42.88 -20.63 19.67
CA PHE A 54 42.39 -21.20 18.41
C PHE A 54 43.31 -22.35 17.98
N THR A 55 43.19 -23.48 18.66
CA THR A 55 43.46 -24.77 18.04
C THR A 55 42.20 -25.18 17.26
N PRO A 56 42.32 -25.72 16.03
CA PRO A 56 41.18 -26.31 15.37
C PRO A 56 40.78 -27.54 16.17
N ILE A 57 39.78 -27.40 17.03
CA ILE A 57 39.24 -28.54 17.76
C ILE A 57 38.64 -29.47 16.70
N SER A 58 39.36 -30.55 16.40
CA SER A 58 38.85 -31.71 15.66
C SER A 58 37.72 -32.35 16.48
N ARG A 59 36.54 -31.75 16.46
CA ARG A 59 35.34 -32.31 17.10
C ARG A 59 34.82 -33.42 16.19
N LYS A 60 34.92 -34.67 16.67
CA LYS A 60 34.33 -35.85 16.00
C LYS A 60 32.83 -35.59 15.79
N ARG A 61 32.29 -36.18 14.70
CA ARG A 61 30.89 -36.08 14.23
C ARG A 61 29.77 -36.36 15.27
N GLY A 62 30.09 -36.72 16.51
CA GLY A 62 29.16 -37.12 17.56
C GLY A 62 28.82 -36.05 18.62
N ASP A 63 29.53 -34.92 18.67
CA ASP A 63 29.46 -34.02 19.85
C ASP A 63 28.53 -32.80 19.68
N MET A 64 27.68 -32.80 18.66
CA MET A 64 26.68 -31.75 18.47
C MET A 64 25.48 -32.01 19.37
N ARG A 65 25.42 -31.33 20.52
CA ARG A 65 24.18 -31.18 21.28
C ARG A 65 23.10 -30.69 20.31
N ARG A 66 22.05 -31.50 20.09
CA ARG A 66 20.88 -31.11 19.28
C ARG A 66 20.36 -29.80 19.88
N THR A 67 20.47 -28.70 19.14
CA THR A 67 19.91 -27.41 19.56
C THR A 67 18.40 -27.59 19.68
N SER A 68 17.91 -27.79 20.90
CA SER A 68 16.51 -28.04 21.17
C SER A 68 15.73 -26.73 21.02
N GLY A 69 15.05 -26.56 19.89
CA GLY A 69 14.13 -25.46 19.64
C GLY A 69 14.19 -24.92 18.21
N LYS A 70 13.03 -24.59 17.63
CA LYS A 70 12.95 -23.88 16.35
C LYS A 70 13.36 -22.41 16.58
N LYS A 71 14.61 -22.06 16.28
CA LYS A 71 15.08 -20.66 16.31
C LYS A 71 14.70 -19.96 15.00
N ASN A 72 14.01 -18.82 15.09
CA ASN A 72 13.78 -17.96 13.94
C ASN A 72 14.98 -17.02 13.77
N LEU A 73 15.60 -17.05 12.59
CA LEU A 73 16.68 -16.12 12.23
C LEU A 73 16.14 -14.69 12.15
N THR A 74 16.80 -13.75 12.85
CA THR A 74 16.51 -12.32 12.74
C THR A 74 16.97 -11.78 11.38
N ASP A 75 16.56 -10.56 11.02
CA ASP A 75 17.00 -9.95 9.75
C ASP A 75 18.53 -9.75 9.73
N ASN A 76 19.11 -9.38 10.87
CA ASN A 76 20.55 -9.21 11.03
C ASN A 76 21.29 -10.55 10.93
N ASP A 77 20.78 -11.62 11.55
CA ASP A 77 21.37 -12.96 11.41
C ASP A 77 21.39 -13.40 9.95
N LYS A 78 20.29 -13.17 9.22
CA LYS A 78 20.18 -13.52 7.79
C LYS A 78 21.24 -12.78 6.95
N ARG A 79 21.42 -11.48 7.18
CA ARG A 79 22.45 -10.69 6.48
C ARG A 79 23.85 -11.16 6.82
N ALA A 80 24.14 -11.39 8.10
CA ALA A 80 25.44 -11.87 8.55
C ALA A 80 25.78 -13.27 7.99
N ILE A 81 24.79 -14.15 7.85
CA ILE A 81 24.96 -15.47 7.19
C ILE A 81 25.32 -15.30 5.70
N VAL A 82 24.70 -14.35 4.99
CA VAL A 82 24.99 -14.10 3.57
C VAL A 82 26.41 -13.55 3.40
N VAL A 83 26.78 -12.56 4.20
CA VAL A 83 28.14 -11.97 4.19
C VAL A 83 29.18 -13.01 4.60
N GLY A 84 28.92 -13.78 5.65
CA GLY A 84 29.78 -14.87 6.07
C GLY A 84 29.98 -15.92 4.98
N ARG A 85 28.94 -16.21 4.20
CA ARG A 85 29.05 -17.11 3.05
C ARG A 85 29.85 -16.52 1.90
N GLN A 86 29.75 -15.22 1.63
CA GLN A 86 30.57 -14.53 0.63
C GLN A 86 32.05 -14.53 1.03
N ASN A 87 32.34 -14.44 2.33
CA ASN A 87 33.70 -14.53 2.88
C ASN A 87 34.25 -15.97 2.98
N GLY A 88 33.57 -16.96 2.40
CA GLY A 88 34.09 -18.33 2.30
C GLY A 88 33.80 -19.25 3.49
N LEU A 89 33.05 -18.80 4.51
CA LEU A 89 32.71 -19.66 5.66
C LEU A 89 31.87 -20.87 5.22
N THR A 90 32.15 -22.01 5.84
CA THR A 90 31.41 -23.25 5.63
C THR A 90 30.02 -23.18 6.27
N MET A 91 29.09 -24.02 5.80
CA MET A 91 27.75 -24.09 6.39
C MET A 91 27.80 -24.50 7.86
N MET A 92 28.75 -25.36 8.22
CA MET A 92 28.92 -25.87 9.57
C MET A 92 29.42 -24.79 10.54
N GLU A 93 30.37 -23.96 10.13
CA GLU A 93 30.87 -22.84 10.95
C GLU A 93 29.76 -21.82 11.19
N LEU A 94 29.02 -21.45 10.14
CA LEU A 94 27.87 -20.55 10.27
C LEU A 94 26.79 -21.15 11.19
N ALA A 95 26.53 -22.45 11.07
CA ALA A 95 25.56 -23.16 11.90
C ALA A 95 25.96 -23.11 13.40
N GLY A 96 27.25 -23.34 13.68
CA GLY A 96 27.82 -23.22 15.02
C GLY A 96 27.74 -21.80 15.60
N MET A 97 28.07 -20.78 14.79
CA MET A 97 28.02 -19.37 15.20
C MET A 97 26.60 -18.91 15.56
N PHE A 98 25.61 -19.26 14.74
CA PHE A 98 24.22 -18.81 14.93
C PHE A 98 23.37 -19.76 15.77
N GLY A 99 23.90 -20.91 16.18
CA GLY A 99 23.18 -21.93 16.96
C GLY A 99 21.97 -22.49 16.22
N VAL A 100 22.11 -22.72 14.92
CA VAL A 100 21.09 -23.30 14.03
C VAL A 100 21.64 -24.55 13.34
N THR A 101 20.79 -25.36 12.74
CA THR A 101 21.24 -26.54 11.99
C THR A 101 21.81 -26.14 10.63
N GLU A 102 22.75 -26.94 10.11
CA GLU A 102 23.32 -26.76 8.76
C GLU A 102 22.22 -26.73 7.68
N ALA A 103 21.21 -27.58 7.81
CA ALA A 103 20.05 -27.62 6.93
C ALA A 103 19.25 -26.30 6.93
N CYS A 104 19.15 -25.61 8.07
CA CYS A 104 18.51 -24.31 8.17
C CYS A 104 19.24 -23.27 7.31
N ILE A 105 20.58 -23.24 7.39
CA ILE A 105 21.42 -22.31 6.61
C ILE A 105 21.34 -22.64 5.12
N SER A 106 21.48 -23.91 4.75
CA SER A 106 21.35 -24.36 3.36
C SER A 106 20.00 -23.96 2.76
N GLN A 107 18.91 -24.21 3.48
CA GLN A 107 17.57 -23.86 3.02
C GLN A 107 17.31 -22.35 3.00
N PHE A 108 17.89 -21.60 3.94
CA PHE A 108 17.88 -20.14 3.92
C PHE A 108 18.60 -19.61 2.68
N LEU A 109 19.84 -20.01 2.41
CA LEU A 109 20.62 -19.55 1.26
C LEU A 109 19.97 -19.94 -0.08
N LYS A 110 19.34 -21.12 -0.16
CA LYS A 110 18.55 -21.52 -1.34
C LYS A 110 17.38 -20.56 -1.56
N ARG A 111 16.64 -20.22 -0.51
CA ARG A 111 15.53 -19.24 -0.57
C ARG A 111 16.02 -17.82 -0.83
N TRP A 112 17.19 -17.45 -0.34
CA TRP A 112 17.83 -16.16 -0.55
C TRP A 112 18.15 -15.93 -2.02
N LYS A 113 18.80 -16.92 -2.66
CA LYS A 113 19.08 -16.90 -4.10
C LYS A 113 17.80 -16.88 -4.94
N ALA A 114 16.79 -17.66 -4.56
CA ALA A 114 15.51 -17.69 -5.28
C ALA A 114 14.63 -16.43 -5.13
N ARG A 115 15.01 -15.49 -4.26
CA ARG A 115 14.28 -14.24 -3.99
C ARG A 115 15.14 -13.01 -4.21
N ASP A 116 16.24 -13.14 -4.95
CA ASP A 116 17.17 -12.06 -5.28
C ASP A 116 17.58 -11.23 -4.05
N GLY A 117 17.87 -11.91 -2.93
CA GLY A 117 18.33 -11.26 -1.72
C GLY A 117 17.24 -10.70 -0.79
N SER A 118 15.97 -11.03 -1.00
CA SER A 118 14.91 -10.63 -0.07
C SER A 118 14.81 -11.55 1.16
N THR A 119 14.94 -10.98 2.36
CA THR A 119 14.71 -11.69 3.64
C THR A 119 13.22 -11.98 3.91
N LYS A 120 12.31 -11.28 3.23
CA LYS A 120 10.86 -11.30 3.49
C LYS A 120 10.11 -11.91 2.30
N SER A 121 9.36 -12.97 2.57
CA SER A 121 8.37 -13.50 1.64
C SER A 121 7.03 -12.84 1.91
N GLN A 122 6.36 -12.37 0.87
CA GLN A 122 4.93 -12.09 0.97
C GLN A 122 4.23 -13.40 1.31
N ARG A 123 3.47 -13.40 2.40
CA ARG A 123 2.63 -14.54 2.79
C ARG A 123 1.24 -14.27 2.27
N THR A 124 0.68 -15.22 1.53
CA THR A 124 -0.75 -15.21 1.26
C THR A 124 -1.45 -15.40 2.60
N GLY A 125 -2.09 -14.33 3.10
CA GLY A 125 -2.85 -14.39 4.33
C GLY A 125 -4.02 -15.36 4.21
N ARG A 126 -4.81 -15.50 5.28
CA ARG A 126 -6.02 -16.32 5.25
C ARG A 126 -6.94 -15.84 4.10
N PRO A 127 -7.47 -16.76 3.27
CA PRO A 127 -8.46 -16.40 2.25
C PRO A 127 -9.62 -15.60 2.84
N ARG A 128 -10.14 -14.66 2.06
CA ARG A 128 -11.26 -13.84 2.48
C ARG A 128 -12.52 -14.70 2.55
N PHE A 129 -13.39 -14.38 3.51
CA PHE A 129 -14.72 -14.97 3.57
C PHE A 129 -15.61 -14.46 2.42
N SER A 130 -15.48 -13.19 2.07
CA SER A 130 -16.30 -12.60 1.01
C SER A 130 -15.81 -13.05 -0.36
N ASP A 131 -16.77 -13.44 -1.20
CA ASP A 131 -16.54 -13.70 -2.62
C ASP A 131 -16.49 -12.39 -3.44
N ARG A 132 -15.90 -12.45 -4.63
CA ARG A 132 -15.79 -11.33 -5.58
C ARG A 132 -17.17 -10.74 -5.92
N ASN A 133 -18.18 -11.59 -6.13
CA ASN A 133 -19.53 -11.12 -6.46
C ASN A 133 -20.22 -10.48 -5.25
N GLY A 134 -20.07 -11.09 -4.07
CA GLY A 134 -20.54 -10.51 -2.81
C GLY A 134 -19.94 -9.13 -2.56
N ASP A 135 -18.63 -8.99 -2.78
CA ASP A 135 -17.93 -7.71 -2.66
C ASP A 135 -18.41 -6.67 -3.67
N ARG A 136 -18.62 -7.05 -4.92
CA ARG A 136 -19.17 -6.14 -5.95
C ARG A 136 -20.54 -5.61 -5.54
N ASN A 137 -21.41 -6.49 -5.03
CA ASN A 137 -22.75 -6.11 -4.60
C ASN A 137 -22.71 -5.22 -3.35
N ILE A 138 -21.86 -5.54 -2.36
CA ILE A 138 -21.62 -4.67 -1.19
C ILE A 138 -21.25 -3.24 -1.61
N LEU A 139 -20.41 -3.09 -2.64
CA LEU A 139 -19.97 -1.77 -3.11
C LEU A 139 -20.99 -1.07 -4.02
N LYS A 140 -21.89 -1.82 -4.67
CA LYS A 140 -22.92 -1.27 -5.56
C LYS A 140 -24.10 -0.69 -4.76
N THR A 141 -24.58 -1.40 -3.75
CA THR A 141 -25.73 -0.99 -2.93
C THR A 141 -25.66 0.44 -2.39
N PRO A 142 -24.56 0.90 -1.75
CA PRO A 142 -24.47 2.28 -1.25
C PRO A 142 -24.36 3.34 -2.35
N ARG A 143 -24.01 2.97 -3.59
CA ARG A 143 -24.03 3.90 -4.73
C ARG A 143 -25.44 4.12 -5.25
N THR A 144 -26.27 3.08 -5.23
CA THR A 144 -27.69 3.18 -5.58
C THR A 144 -28.47 3.92 -4.49
N ASN A 145 -28.25 3.57 -3.22
CA ASN A 145 -28.89 4.20 -2.09
C ASN A 145 -27.88 4.48 -0.96
N PRO A 146 -27.35 5.71 -0.87
CA PRO A 146 -26.31 6.07 0.10
C PRO A 146 -26.81 6.13 1.55
N ARG A 147 -28.13 5.99 1.79
CA ARG A 147 -28.72 5.99 3.14
C ARG A 147 -28.79 4.61 3.77
N LEU A 148 -28.43 3.55 3.05
CA LEU A 148 -28.48 2.19 3.58
C LEU A 148 -27.40 1.95 4.64
N THR A 149 -27.82 1.35 5.75
CA THR A 149 -26.91 0.98 6.83
C THR A 149 -26.20 -0.34 6.53
N ALA A 150 -25.02 -0.57 7.10
CA ALA A 150 -24.28 -1.82 6.87
C ALA A 150 -25.09 -3.11 7.17
N PRO A 151 -25.94 -3.19 8.24
CA PRO A 151 -26.86 -4.31 8.42
C PRO A 151 -27.92 -4.44 7.32
N ALA A 152 -28.43 -3.31 6.80
CA ALA A 152 -29.38 -3.33 5.69
C ALA A 152 -28.70 -3.82 4.39
N ILE A 153 -27.50 -3.32 4.09
CA ILE A 153 -26.69 -3.79 2.95
C ILE A 153 -26.42 -5.29 3.08
N ARG A 154 -26.08 -5.78 4.28
CA ARG A 154 -25.90 -7.22 4.52
C ARG A 154 -27.16 -8.01 4.16
N ARG A 155 -28.33 -7.56 4.62
CA ARG A 155 -29.62 -8.24 4.35
C ARG A 155 -29.96 -8.23 2.87
N GLU A 156 -29.74 -7.11 2.18
CA GLU A 156 -30.05 -6.98 0.75
C GLU A 156 -29.12 -7.83 -0.12
N VAL A 157 -27.82 -7.82 0.16
CA VAL A 157 -26.82 -8.53 -0.66
C VAL A 157 -26.79 -10.03 -0.38
N PHE A 158 -27.06 -10.44 0.85
CA PHE A 158 -26.91 -11.83 1.29
C PHE A 158 -28.22 -12.47 1.75
N SER A 159 -29.38 -11.99 1.28
CA SER A 159 -30.70 -12.53 1.63
C SER A 159 -30.83 -14.03 1.35
N ASN A 160 -30.30 -14.47 0.21
CA ASN A 160 -30.35 -15.86 -0.26
C ASN A 160 -29.06 -16.64 0.04
N SER A 161 -28.15 -16.06 0.83
CA SER A 161 -26.87 -16.71 1.12
C SER A 161 -27.03 -17.68 2.30
N PRO A 162 -26.60 -18.95 2.16
CA PRO A 162 -26.69 -19.92 3.25
C PRO A 162 -25.79 -19.57 4.44
N SER A 163 -24.72 -18.81 4.20
CA SER A 163 -23.82 -18.32 5.26
C SER A 163 -23.47 -16.85 4.99
N PRO A 164 -24.26 -15.90 5.49
CA PRO A 164 -24.00 -14.48 5.28
C PRO A 164 -22.81 -14.00 6.13
N PRO A 165 -21.99 -13.06 5.62
CA PRO A 165 -20.89 -12.48 6.38
C PRO A 165 -21.40 -11.66 7.57
N SER A 166 -20.54 -11.49 8.57
CA SER A 166 -20.82 -10.56 9.67
C SER A 166 -20.95 -9.11 9.17
N VAL A 167 -21.72 -8.29 9.89
CA VAL A 167 -21.86 -6.85 9.59
C VAL A 167 -20.49 -6.16 9.60
N SER A 168 -19.59 -6.56 10.50
CA SER A 168 -18.22 -6.06 10.57
C SER A 168 -17.41 -6.35 9.31
N THR A 169 -17.65 -7.50 8.66
CA THR A 169 -17.03 -7.81 7.36
C THR A 169 -17.53 -6.86 6.29
N VAL A 170 -18.84 -6.62 6.20
CA VAL A 170 -19.42 -5.64 5.26
C VAL A 170 -18.82 -4.24 5.48
N LYS A 171 -18.76 -3.77 6.73
CA LYS A 171 -18.12 -2.49 7.07
C LYS A 171 -16.65 -2.44 6.64
N ARG A 172 -15.86 -3.49 6.91
CA ARG A 172 -14.46 -3.58 6.48
C ARG A 172 -14.32 -3.49 4.97
N ARG A 173 -15.23 -4.09 4.19
CA ARG A 173 -15.24 -4.02 2.72
C ARG A 173 -15.58 -2.62 2.22
N LEU A 174 -16.58 -1.97 2.82
CA LEU A 174 -16.92 -0.58 2.50
C LEU A 174 -15.76 0.38 2.79
N ASN A 175 -15.16 0.27 3.97
CA ASN A 175 -14.02 1.10 4.37
C ASN A 175 -12.79 0.88 3.49
N ALA A 176 -12.50 -0.38 3.12
CA ALA A 176 -11.39 -0.69 2.21
C ALA A 176 -11.57 -0.08 0.81
N ALA A 177 -12.81 0.21 0.41
CA ALA A 177 -13.13 0.92 -0.83
C ALA A 177 -13.34 2.43 -0.63
N GLY A 178 -13.04 2.98 0.55
CA GLY A 178 -13.21 4.40 0.87
C GLY A 178 -14.66 4.85 1.09
N ILE A 179 -15.62 3.93 1.15
CA ILE A 179 -17.03 4.24 1.39
C ILE A 179 -17.25 4.35 2.89
N MET A 180 -17.46 5.58 3.36
CA MET A 180 -17.65 5.89 4.78
C MET A 180 -19.06 6.42 5.04
N GLY A 181 -19.55 6.18 6.25
CA GLY A 181 -20.78 6.82 6.73
C GLY A 181 -20.60 8.34 6.87
N ARG A 182 -21.62 9.10 6.48
CA ARG A 182 -21.71 10.56 6.64
C ARG A 182 -23.13 10.96 7.05
N ARG A 183 -23.28 12.06 7.79
CA ARG A 183 -24.57 12.67 8.09
C ARG A 183 -24.97 13.56 6.91
N ALA A 184 -26.17 13.36 6.36
CA ALA A 184 -26.69 14.24 5.32
C ALA A 184 -27.00 15.63 5.89
N VAL A 185 -26.67 16.68 5.14
CA VAL A 185 -27.01 18.07 5.50
C VAL A 185 -28.54 18.24 5.43
N LYS A 186 -29.12 18.86 6.47
CA LYS A 186 -30.54 19.24 6.47
C LYS A 186 -30.75 20.35 5.44
N LYS A 187 -31.61 20.12 4.45
CA LYS A 187 -31.96 21.12 3.42
C LYS A 187 -33.46 21.41 3.51
N PRO A 188 -33.89 22.67 3.33
CA PRO A 188 -35.30 22.99 3.23
C PRO A 188 -35.90 22.29 2.01
N LEU A 189 -37.17 21.88 2.12
CA LEU A 189 -37.91 21.33 1.00
C LEU A 189 -38.23 22.45 0.01
N ILE A 190 -37.82 22.30 -1.25
CA ILE A 190 -38.11 23.25 -2.33
C ILE A 190 -39.18 22.62 -3.22
N SER A 191 -40.28 23.33 -3.45
CA SER A 191 -41.34 22.87 -4.36
C SER A 191 -40.84 22.82 -5.81
N GLU A 192 -41.49 22.01 -6.65
CA GLU A 192 -41.10 21.87 -8.06
C GLU A 192 -41.14 23.21 -8.79
N LYS A 193 -42.21 23.99 -8.58
CA LYS A 193 -42.37 25.35 -9.15
C LYS A 193 -41.19 26.24 -8.78
N ASN A 194 -40.79 26.25 -7.51
CA ASN A 194 -39.68 27.07 -7.04
C ASN A 194 -38.33 26.58 -7.59
N ARG A 195 -38.15 25.26 -7.76
CA ARG A 195 -36.95 24.68 -8.37
C ARG A 195 -36.77 25.17 -9.80
N VAL A 196 -37.83 25.10 -10.61
CA VAL A 196 -37.81 25.57 -12.00
C VAL A 196 -37.54 27.08 -12.07
N ALA A 197 -38.23 27.89 -11.26
CA ALA A 197 -38.03 29.33 -11.22
C ALA A 197 -36.59 29.72 -10.84
N ARG A 198 -36.02 29.06 -9.81
CA ARG A 198 -34.63 29.30 -9.38
C ARG A 198 -33.61 28.95 -10.47
N VAL A 199 -33.80 27.83 -11.17
CA VAL A 199 -32.91 27.43 -12.28
C VAL A 199 -33.03 28.39 -13.46
N LYS A 200 -34.25 28.80 -13.82
CA LYS A 200 -34.48 29.79 -14.89
C LYS A 200 -33.78 31.11 -14.57
N TRP A 201 -34.01 31.64 -13.37
CA TRP A 201 -33.39 32.88 -12.91
C TRP A 201 -31.85 32.78 -12.93
N ALA A 202 -31.29 31.69 -12.39
CA ALA A 202 -29.83 31.49 -12.40
C ALA A 202 -29.24 31.40 -13.82
N LYS A 203 -29.96 30.83 -14.78
CA LYS A 203 -29.52 30.77 -16.19
C LYS A 203 -29.57 32.13 -16.86
N GLU A 204 -30.65 32.90 -16.65
CA GLU A 204 -30.79 34.26 -17.20
C GLU A 204 -29.70 35.21 -16.69
N HIS A 205 -29.24 34.99 -15.46
CA HIS A 205 -28.24 35.83 -14.79
C HIS A 205 -26.83 35.20 -14.78
N LEU A 206 -26.61 34.12 -15.53
CA LEU A 206 -25.33 33.38 -15.54
C LEU A 206 -24.17 34.24 -16.06
N ASN A 207 -24.43 35.05 -17.09
CA ASN A 207 -23.44 35.89 -17.77
C ASN A 207 -23.42 37.34 -17.27
N TRP A 208 -24.07 37.61 -16.13
CA TRP A 208 -24.10 38.96 -15.58
C TRP A 208 -22.72 39.43 -15.14
N THR A 209 -22.37 40.64 -15.55
CA THR A 209 -21.10 41.25 -15.17
C THR A 209 -21.18 41.85 -13.76
N ARG A 210 -20.03 42.18 -13.18
CA ARG A 210 -19.98 42.85 -11.88
C ARG A 210 -20.76 44.17 -11.86
N GLN A 211 -20.78 44.89 -12.98
CA GLN A 211 -21.56 46.13 -13.12
C GLN A 211 -23.06 45.88 -13.06
N ASP A 212 -23.53 44.73 -13.56
CA ASP A 212 -24.94 44.36 -13.50
C ASP A 212 -25.36 43.95 -12.08
N TRP A 213 -24.51 43.21 -11.37
CA TRP A 213 -24.74 42.89 -9.95
C TRP A 213 -24.75 44.13 -9.06
N ASN A 214 -23.93 45.14 -9.35
CA ASN A 214 -23.89 46.40 -8.60
C ASN A 214 -25.21 47.20 -8.70
N LYS A 215 -26.09 46.89 -9.66
CA LYS A 215 -27.40 47.54 -9.80
C LYS A 215 -28.46 46.92 -8.87
N ILE A 216 -28.21 45.73 -8.32
CA ILE A 216 -29.16 45.05 -7.43
C ILE A 216 -28.87 45.41 -5.98
N LEU A 217 -29.88 45.94 -5.29
CA LEU A 217 -29.93 46.00 -3.83
C LEU A 217 -30.70 44.80 -3.29
N SER A 218 -30.05 43.97 -2.48
CA SER A 218 -30.68 42.83 -1.81
C SER A 218 -30.87 43.13 -0.33
N SER A 219 -32.08 42.94 0.19
CA SER A 219 -32.40 42.98 1.61
C SER A 219 -32.97 41.63 2.05
N ASP A 220 -32.54 41.14 3.21
CA ASP A 220 -33.10 39.94 3.86
C ASP A 220 -33.35 40.25 5.34
N GLU A 221 -34.34 39.57 5.92
CA GLU A 221 -34.68 39.72 7.33
C GLU A 221 -34.07 38.56 8.13
N SER A 222 -33.18 38.88 9.07
CA SER A 222 -32.61 37.90 10.00
C SER A 222 -33.22 38.08 11.39
N LYS A 223 -33.63 36.96 12.00
CA LYS A 223 -34.13 36.95 13.37
C LYS A 223 -32.97 36.80 14.35
N PHE A 224 -32.77 37.79 15.22
CA PHE A 224 -31.80 37.71 16.31
C PHE A 224 -32.53 37.43 17.62
N LEU A 225 -32.16 36.34 18.30
CA LEU A 225 -32.73 35.98 19.61
C LEU A 225 -31.85 36.52 20.73
N LEU A 226 -32.42 37.32 21.64
CA LEU A 226 -31.70 37.90 22.79
C LEU A 226 -31.35 36.83 23.85
N PHE A 227 -32.17 35.79 23.97
CA PHE A 227 -31.92 34.65 24.85
C PHE A 227 -32.38 33.33 24.20
N LYS A 228 -31.53 32.28 24.30
CA LYS A 228 -31.57 30.95 23.65
C LYS A 228 -30.96 30.88 22.24
N SER A 229 -30.30 29.75 21.97
CA SER A 229 -29.85 29.36 20.63
C SER A 229 -31.01 28.73 19.85
N ASP A 230 -31.31 29.29 18.70
CA ASP A 230 -32.10 28.68 17.62
C ASP A 230 -31.45 27.34 17.27
N GLY A 231 -32.10 26.25 17.69
CA GLY A 231 -31.56 24.87 17.77
C GLY A 231 -31.20 24.19 16.45
N ILE A 232 -30.53 24.91 15.54
CA ILE A 232 -29.97 24.44 14.29
C ILE A 232 -28.46 24.23 14.52
N GLN A 233 -28.11 23.05 15.07
CA GLN A 233 -26.76 22.47 15.03
C GLN A 233 -26.74 21.17 14.17
#